data_AF-A0AAU6L1T9-F1
#
_entry.id   AF-A0AAU6L1T9-F1
#
_cell.length_a   1.000
_cell.length_b   1.000
_cell.length_c   1.000
_cell.angle_alpha   90.00
_cell.angle_beta   90.00
_cell.angle_gamma   90.00
#
_symmetry.space_group_name_H-M   'P 1'
#
loop_
_entity.id
_entity.type
_entity.pdbx_description
1 polymer ?
#
loop_
_entity_poly.entity_id
_entity_poly.type
_entity_poly.pdbx_seq_one_letter_code
_entity_poly.pdbx_strand_id
1 'polypeptide(L)'
;MTSITQRIATLFRAKANKALDKAEDPREVLDYSYEQQREMLQRVRRGVADVATSRKRVELQVSQLRQSTGKLQGQAEQALAVGREDLAREALTRRTAVEAQISDLEGQQAPLKEQEEKLTLAAQRLEAKVDAFRTRKETIKASYTAAEAQTRITEAVTGIGEEMGDVGLAMQRAQDKTEQLQARAGALDELIASGALEDATLPAGRDDIQAELERVTADSDVEIELARMKAQLPASAAAPAVEGGGTRKTPPDQEATP
;
A
#
# COMPACT_ATOMS: atom_id res chain seq x y z
N MET A 1 19.52 13.23 -32.59
CA MET A 1 18.04 13.37 -32.73
C MET A 1 17.40 12.14 -32.10
N THR A 2 16.61 12.28 -31.02
CA THR A 2 15.83 11.15 -30.46
C THR A 2 14.76 10.73 -31.44
N SER A 3 14.67 9.43 -31.75
CA SER A 3 13.92 8.97 -32.91
C SER A 3 12.40 9.00 -32.71
N ILE A 4 11.67 9.09 -33.83
CA ILE A 4 10.21 8.90 -33.84
C ILE A 4 9.87 7.49 -33.33
N THR A 5 10.71 6.48 -33.60
CA THR A 5 10.53 5.12 -33.07
C THR A 5 10.64 5.04 -31.54
N GLN A 6 11.53 5.81 -30.90
CA GLN A 6 11.54 5.93 -29.43
C GLN A 6 10.25 6.58 -28.91
N ARG A 7 9.78 7.67 -29.55
CA ARG A 7 8.52 8.32 -29.14
C ARG A 7 7.30 7.39 -29.30
N ILE A 8 7.23 6.62 -30.39
CA ILE A 8 6.18 5.60 -30.58
C ILE A 8 6.29 4.49 -29.53
N ALA A 9 7.49 3.96 -29.25
CA ALA A 9 7.69 2.96 -28.21
C ALA A 9 7.31 3.46 -26.81
N THR A 10 7.58 4.73 -26.49
CA THR A 10 7.14 5.37 -25.23
C THR A 10 5.63 5.55 -25.19
N LEU A 11 4.97 5.93 -26.29
CA LEU A 11 3.51 6.01 -26.36
C LEU A 11 2.83 4.64 -26.22
N PHE A 12 3.41 3.59 -26.80
CA PHE A 12 2.92 2.22 -26.61
C PHE A 12 3.15 1.72 -25.17
N ARG A 13 4.32 1.97 -24.55
CA ARG A 13 4.53 1.66 -23.13
C ARG A 13 3.61 2.45 -22.20
N ALA A 14 3.42 3.75 -22.44
CA ALA A 14 2.50 4.56 -21.64
C ALA A 14 1.04 4.08 -21.74
N LYS A 15 0.61 3.58 -22.90
CA LYS A 15 -0.70 2.92 -23.05
C LYS A 15 -0.75 1.50 -22.49
N ALA A 16 0.37 0.76 -22.50
CA ALA A 16 0.45 -0.57 -21.91
C ALA A 16 0.40 -0.52 -20.38
N ASN A 17 1.23 0.31 -19.75
CA ASN A 17 1.16 0.59 -18.31
C ASN A 17 -0.24 1.07 -17.93
N LYS A 18 -0.77 2.11 -18.60
CA LYS A 18 -2.13 2.61 -18.32
C LYS A 18 -3.28 1.64 -18.65
N ALA A 19 -2.99 0.47 -19.22
CA ALA A 19 -3.94 -0.65 -19.34
C ALA A 19 -3.66 -1.77 -18.31
N LEU A 20 -2.44 -1.84 -17.77
CA LEU A 20 -2.01 -2.71 -16.68
C LEU A 20 -2.47 -2.15 -15.32
N ASP A 21 -2.19 -0.87 -15.04
CA ASP A 21 -2.73 -0.12 -13.88
C ASP A 21 -4.27 -0.22 -13.85
N LYS A 22 -4.90 -0.30 -15.03
CA LYS A 22 -6.36 -0.44 -15.20
C LYS A 22 -6.89 -1.86 -14.94
N ALA A 23 -6.01 -2.84 -14.79
CA ALA A 23 -6.31 -4.16 -14.25
C ALA A 23 -6.00 -4.28 -12.73
N GLU A 24 -5.35 -3.28 -12.13
CA GLU A 24 -4.99 -3.27 -10.70
C GLU A 24 -6.09 -2.72 -9.79
N ASP A 25 -6.92 -1.77 -10.24
CA ASP A 25 -8.04 -1.26 -9.44
C ASP A 25 -9.25 -2.23 -9.49
N PRO A 26 -9.57 -2.96 -8.40
CA PRO A 26 -10.69 -3.90 -8.39
C PRO A 26 -12.05 -3.20 -8.51
N ARG A 27 -12.13 -1.88 -8.25
CA ARG A 27 -13.37 -1.10 -8.35
C ARG A 27 -13.89 -1.09 -9.79
N GLU A 28 -13.03 -0.81 -10.77
CA GLU A 28 -13.40 -0.81 -12.19
C GLU A 28 -13.72 -2.21 -12.71
N VAL A 29 -12.93 -3.22 -12.33
CA VAL A 29 -13.16 -4.62 -12.74
C VAL A 29 -14.52 -5.11 -12.25
N LEU A 30 -14.91 -4.78 -11.02
CA LEU A 30 -16.23 -5.11 -10.47
C LEU A 30 -17.37 -4.32 -11.12
N ASP A 31 -17.18 -3.04 -11.43
CA ASP A 31 -18.20 -2.24 -12.12
C ASP A 31 -18.49 -2.80 -13.53
N TYR A 32 -17.45 -3.06 -14.34
CA TYR A 32 -17.59 -3.72 -15.64
C TYR A 32 -18.24 -5.11 -15.52
N SER A 33 -17.82 -5.92 -14.53
CA SER A 33 -18.43 -7.24 -14.29
C SER A 33 -19.92 -7.15 -13.93
N TYR A 34 -20.35 -6.08 -13.27
CA TYR A 34 -21.76 -5.84 -12.95
C TYR A 34 -22.56 -5.43 -14.20
N GLU A 35 -22.00 -4.58 -15.06
CA GLU A 35 -22.63 -4.17 -16.32
C GLU A 35 -22.86 -5.37 -17.25
N GLN A 36 -21.85 -6.23 -17.42
CA GLN A 36 -21.96 -7.46 -18.22
C GLN A 36 -23.01 -8.43 -17.66
N GLN A 37 -23.16 -8.51 -16.33
CA GLN A 37 -24.22 -9.30 -15.68
C GLN A 37 -25.62 -8.71 -15.92
N ARG A 38 -25.77 -7.37 -15.89
CA ARG A 38 -27.04 -6.69 -16.22
C ARG A 38 -27.43 -6.85 -17.68
N GLU A 39 -26.47 -6.77 -18.59
CA GLU A 39 -26.67 -6.91 -20.03
C GLU A 39 -27.06 -8.36 -20.37
N MET A 40 -26.43 -9.35 -19.73
CA MET A 40 -26.85 -10.76 -19.76
C MET A 40 -28.28 -10.95 -19.23
N LEU A 41 -28.64 -10.36 -18.07
CA LEU A 41 -30.01 -10.42 -17.54
C LEU A 41 -31.03 -9.81 -18.51
N GLN A 42 -30.69 -8.71 -19.17
CA GLN A 42 -31.56 -8.11 -20.18
C GLN A 42 -31.71 -9.00 -21.42
N ARG A 43 -30.64 -9.69 -21.85
CA ARG A 43 -30.69 -10.69 -22.94
C ARG A 43 -31.58 -11.89 -22.57
N VAL A 44 -31.47 -12.44 -21.36
CA VAL A 44 -32.34 -13.53 -20.89
C VAL A 44 -33.81 -13.07 -20.80
N ARG A 45 -34.08 -11.87 -20.29
CA ARG A 45 -35.44 -11.29 -20.23
C ARG A 45 -36.07 -11.08 -21.60
N ARG A 46 -35.30 -10.68 -22.62
CA ARG A 46 -35.78 -10.66 -24.02
C ARG A 46 -36.17 -12.06 -24.49
N GLY A 47 -35.29 -13.04 -24.30
CA GLY A 47 -35.56 -14.44 -24.69
C GLY A 47 -36.83 -15.04 -24.03
N VAL A 48 -37.12 -14.70 -22.77
CA VAL A 48 -38.42 -15.06 -22.14
C VAL A 48 -39.59 -14.44 -22.90
N ALA A 49 -39.53 -13.16 -23.22
CA ALA A 49 -40.59 -12.45 -23.96
C ALA A 49 -40.76 -12.97 -25.39
N ASP A 50 -39.68 -13.36 -26.06
CA ASP A 50 -39.71 -13.93 -27.42
C ASP A 50 -40.39 -15.31 -27.44
N VAL A 51 -40.11 -16.18 -26.45
CA VAL A 51 -40.80 -17.48 -26.29
C VAL A 51 -42.26 -17.28 -25.89
N ALA A 52 -42.56 -16.39 -24.94
CA ALA A 52 -43.94 -16.08 -24.54
C ALA A 52 -44.78 -15.53 -25.71
N THR A 53 -44.19 -14.65 -26.53
CA THR A 53 -44.80 -14.13 -27.77
C THR A 53 -45.05 -15.25 -28.77
N SER A 54 -44.11 -16.18 -28.91
CA SER A 54 -44.23 -17.35 -29.80
C SER A 54 -45.35 -18.29 -29.35
N ARG A 55 -45.42 -18.63 -28.06
CA ARG A 55 -46.53 -19.41 -27.49
C ARG A 55 -47.87 -18.70 -27.70
N LYS A 56 -47.95 -17.39 -27.45
CA LYS A 56 -49.20 -16.64 -27.61
C LYS A 56 -49.65 -16.55 -29.08
N ARG A 57 -48.72 -16.54 -30.05
CA ARG A 57 -49.03 -16.65 -31.47
C ARG A 57 -49.66 -18.01 -31.82
N VAL A 58 -49.10 -19.12 -31.33
CA VAL A 58 -49.66 -20.47 -31.50
C VAL A 58 -51.06 -20.56 -30.86
N GLU A 59 -51.22 -20.04 -29.64
CA GLU A 59 -52.51 -19.99 -28.92
C GLU A 59 -53.60 -19.22 -29.71
N LEU A 60 -53.23 -18.10 -30.34
CA LEU A 60 -54.14 -17.33 -31.20
C LEU A 60 -54.48 -18.07 -32.51
N GLN A 61 -53.53 -18.78 -33.11
CA GLN A 61 -53.78 -19.62 -34.29
C GLN A 61 -54.74 -20.76 -33.96
N VAL A 62 -54.51 -21.49 -32.87
CA VAL A 62 -55.43 -22.52 -32.35
C VAL A 62 -56.83 -21.96 -32.12
N SER A 63 -56.95 -20.76 -31.53
CA SER A 63 -58.24 -20.08 -31.33
C SER A 63 -58.96 -19.78 -32.66
N GLN A 64 -58.24 -19.31 -33.68
CA GLN A 64 -58.79 -19.04 -35.02
C GLN A 64 -59.24 -20.32 -35.74
N LEU A 65 -58.44 -21.40 -35.66
CA LEU A 65 -58.81 -22.70 -36.24
C LEU A 65 -60.02 -23.32 -35.53
N ARG A 66 -60.12 -23.21 -34.20
CA ARG A 66 -61.30 -23.64 -33.42
C ARG A 66 -62.57 -22.84 -33.78
N GLN A 67 -62.46 -21.59 -34.20
CA GLN A 67 -63.61 -20.86 -34.79
C GLN A 67 -63.95 -21.35 -36.20
N SER A 68 -62.97 -21.84 -36.97
CA SER A 68 -63.18 -22.42 -38.29
C SER A 68 -63.91 -23.77 -38.21
N THR A 69 -63.51 -24.67 -37.30
CA THR A 69 -64.21 -25.94 -37.07
C THR A 69 -65.64 -25.74 -36.60
N GLY A 70 -65.92 -24.75 -35.74
CA GLY A 70 -67.28 -24.37 -35.36
C GLY A 70 -68.15 -23.89 -36.53
N LYS A 71 -67.58 -23.15 -37.48
CA LYS A 71 -68.29 -22.75 -38.72
C LYS A 71 -68.57 -23.94 -39.64
N LEU A 72 -67.58 -24.81 -39.83
CA LEU A 72 -67.71 -26.03 -40.64
C LEU A 72 -68.73 -27.02 -40.04
N GLN A 73 -68.80 -27.10 -38.70
CA GLN A 73 -69.83 -27.87 -37.98
C GLN A 73 -71.23 -27.33 -38.28
N GLY A 74 -71.47 -26.02 -38.10
CA GLY A 74 -72.77 -25.40 -38.41
C GLY A 74 -73.16 -25.51 -39.89
N GLN A 75 -72.19 -25.47 -40.81
CA GLN A 75 -72.41 -25.74 -42.24
C GLN A 75 -72.84 -27.18 -42.50
N ALA A 76 -72.24 -28.17 -41.82
CA ALA A 76 -72.64 -29.57 -41.93
C ALA A 76 -74.05 -29.81 -41.37
N GLU A 77 -74.37 -29.23 -40.21
CA GLU A 77 -75.71 -29.29 -39.60
C GLU A 77 -76.78 -28.66 -40.51
N GLN A 78 -76.49 -27.47 -41.08
CA GLN A 78 -77.40 -26.81 -42.02
C GLN A 78 -77.58 -27.61 -43.32
N ALA A 79 -76.51 -28.24 -43.83
CA ALA A 79 -76.57 -29.08 -45.03
C ALA A 79 -77.43 -30.35 -44.80
N LEU A 80 -77.29 -31.00 -43.64
CA LEU A 80 -78.16 -32.13 -43.24
C LEU A 80 -79.62 -31.69 -43.09
N ALA A 81 -79.89 -30.53 -42.51
CA ALA A 81 -81.25 -30.00 -42.34
C ALA A 81 -81.98 -29.71 -43.67
N VAL A 82 -81.25 -29.56 -44.79
CA VAL A 82 -81.80 -29.43 -46.15
C VAL A 82 -81.60 -30.68 -47.02
N GLY A 83 -81.25 -31.82 -46.42
CA GLY A 83 -81.11 -33.12 -47.11
C GLY A 83 -79.86 -33.25 -48.00
N ARG A 84 -78.87 -32.36 -47.88
CA ARG A 84 -77.63 -32.34 -48.67
C ARG A 84 -76.49 -33.03 -47.93
N GLU A 85 -76.56 -34.36 -47.87
CA GLU A 85 -75.51 -35.21 -47.28
C GLU A 85 -74.14 -35.06 -47.97
N ASP A 86 -74.13 -34.71 -49.25
CA ASP A 86 -72.92 -34.43 -50.04
C ASP A 86 -72.14 -33.26 -49.45
N LEU A 87 -72.80 -32.11 -49.27
CA LEU A 87 -72.22 -30.92 -48.67
C LEU A 87 -71.91 -31.11 -47.19
N ALA A 88 -72.74 -31.86 -46.46
CA ALA A 88 -72.48 -32.17 -45.05
C ALA A 88 -71.21 -33.01 -44.89
N ARG A 89 -71.03 -34.04 -45.72
CA ARG A 89 -69.85 -34.90 -45.74
C ARG A 89 -68.60 -34.10 -46.13
N GLU A 90 -68.68 -33.20 -47.10
CA GLU A 90 -67.57 -32.31 -47.46
C GLU A 90 -67.20 -31.36 -46.31
N ALA A 91 -68.19 -30.70 -45.69
CA ALA A 91 -67.96 -29.80 -44.55
C ALA A 91 -67.28 -30.52 -43.37
N LEU A 92 -67.71 -31.75 -43.06
CA LEU A 92 -67.07 -32.60 -42.05
C LEU A 92 -65.66 -33.04 -42.44
N THR A 93 -65.39 -33.38 -43.70
CA THR A 93 -64.03 -33.70 -44.20
C THR A 93 -63.10 -32.49 -44.10
N ARG A 94 -63.60 -31.27 -44.37
CA ARG A 94 -62.86 -30.03 -44.12
C ARG A 94 -62.65 -29.80 -42.62
N ARG A 95 -63.64 -30.14 -41.77
CA ARG A 95 -63.55 -29.99 -40.30
C ARG A 95 -62.45 -30.85 -39.71
N THR A 96 -62.38 -32.14 -40.07
CA THR A 96 -61.34 -33.06 -39.56
C THR A 96 -59.93 -32.68 -40.01
N ALA A 97 -59.77 -32.12 -41.22
CA ALA A 97 -58.49 -31.58 -41.68
C ALA A 97 -58.00 -30.37 -40.84
N VAL A 98 -58.92 -29.54 -40.34
CA VAL A 98 -58.60 -28.43 -39.42
C VAL A 98 -58.38 -28.94 -37.99
N GLU A 99 -59.10 -29.98 -37.56
CA GLU A 99 -58.89 -30.63 -36.25
C GLU A 99 -57.49 -31.25 -36.12
N ALA A 100 -56.94 -31.82 -37.21
CA ALA A 100 -55.54 -32.26 -37.26
C ALA A 100 -54.55 -31.09 -37.04
N GLN A 101 -54.73 -29.97 -37.75
CA GLN A 101 -53.88 -28.78 -37.59
C GLN A 101 -53.95 -28.17 -36.18
N ILE A 102 -55.11 -28.26 -35.53
CA ILE A 102 -55.27 -27.87 -34.12
C ILE A 102 -54.43 -28.78 -33.23
N SER A 103 -54.50 -30.10 -33.41
CA SER A 103 -53.71 -31.07 -32.65
C SER A 103 -52.19 -30.86 -32.82
N ASP A 104 -51.72 -30.57 -34.03
CA ASP A 104 -50.31 -30.31 -34.32
C ASP A 104 -49.79 -29.03 -33.62
N LEU A 105 -50.61 -27.99 -33.53
CA LEU A 105 -50.28 -26.74 -32.85
C LEU A 105 -50.38 -26.84 -31.32
N GLU A 106 -51.36 -27.58 -30.80
CA GLU A 106 -51.48 -27.85 -29.36
C GLU A 106 -50.31 -28.72 -28.86
N GLY A 107 -49.83 -29.66 -29.67
CA GLY A 107 -48.58 -30.40 -29.42
C GLY A 107 -47.33 -29.51 -29.35
N GLN A 108 -47.30 -28.39 -30.10
CA GLN A 108 -46.22 -27.39 -30.03
C GLN A 108 -46.37 -26.42 -28.84
N GLN A 109 -47.58 -26.23 -28.32
CA GLN A 109 -47.84 -25.28 -27.23
C GLN A 109 -47.24 -25.74 -25.89
N ALA A 110 -47.24 -27.05 -25.62
CA ALA A 110 -46.70 -27.64 -24.40
C ALA A 110 -45.17 -27.41 -24.21
N PRO A 111 -44.28 -27.76 -25.16
CA PRO A 111 -42.84 -27.50 -25.02
C PRO A 111 -42.51 -26.00 -24.98
N LEU A 112 -43.23 -25.15 -25.72
CA LEU A 112 -43.07 -23.70 -25.64
C LEU A 112 -43.37 -23.17 -24.23
N LYS A 113 -44.44 -23.67 -23.59
CA LYS A 113 -44.77 -23.32 -22.20
C LYS A 113 -43.68 -23.79 -21.22
N GLU A 114 -43.24 -25.03 -21.34
CA GLU A 114 -42.18 -25.58 -20.48
C GLU A 114 -40.86 -24.78 -20.62
N GLN A 115 -40.54 -24.33 -21.84
CA GLN A 115 -39.37 -23.51 -22.11
C GLN A 115 -39.51 -22.08 -21.58
N GLU A 116 -40.69 -21.45 -21.66
CA GLU A 116 -41.00 -20.16 -21.03
C GLU A 116 -40.83 -20.22 -19.50
N GLU A 117 -41.35 -21.28 -18.86
CA GLU A 117 -41.22 -21.49 -17.41
C GLU A 117 -39.75 -21.72 -16.99
N LYS A 118 -39.00 -22.56 -17.72
CA LYS A 118 -37.56 -22.78 -17.50
C LYS A 118 -36.75 -21.49 -17.65
N LEU A 119 -37.00 -20.70 -18.69
CA LEU A 119 -36.31 -19.42 -18.93
C LEU A 119 -36.68 -18.36 -17.88
N THR A 120 -37.94 -18.33 -17.43
CA THR A 120 -38.41 -17.42 -16.36
C THR A 120 -37.71 -17.72 -15.04
N LEU A 121 -37.63 -19.00 -14.65
CA LEU A 121 -36.88 -19.42 -13.46
C LEU A 121 -35.37 -19.13 -13.59
N ALA A 122 -34.80 -19.24 -14.79
CA ALA A 122 -33.41 -18.86 -15.06
C ALA A 122 -33.19 -17.35 -14.92
N ALA A 123 -34.13 -16.52 -15.42
CA ALA A 123 -34.08 -15.07 -15.30
C ALA A 123 -34.12 -14.61 -13.84
N GLN A 124 -35.05 -15.14 -13.04
CA GLN A 124 -35.17 -14.85 -11.60
C GLN A 124 -33.90 -15.25 -10.82
N ARG A 125 -33.32 -16.42 -11.12
CA ARG A 125 -32.07 -16.88 -10.51
C ARG A 125 -30.86 -16.02 -10.93
N LEU A 126 -30.86 -15.47 -12.13
CA LEU A 126 -29.82 -14.56 -12.61
C LEU A 126 -29.96 -13.18 -11.95
N GLU A 127 -31.18 -12.66 -11.82
CA GLU A 127 -31.49 -11.41 -11.11
C GLU A 127 -31.03 -11.44 -9.66
N ALA A 128 -31.39 -12.49 -8.90
CA ALA A 128 -30.92 -12.66 -7.52
C ALA A 128 -29.38 -12.72 -7.41
N LYS A 129 -28.68 -13.25 -8.44
CA LYS A 129 -27.21 -13.23 -8.51
C LYS A 129 -26.65 -11.84 -8.83
N VAL A 130 -27.29 -11.11 -9.75
CA VAL A 130 -26.91 -9.74 -10.14
C VAL A 130 -27.00 -8.79 -8.94
N ASP A 131 -28.06 -8.90 -8.13
CA ASP A 131 -28.23 -8.07 -6.93
C ASP A 131 -27.31 -8.49 -5.77
N ALA A 132 -27.09 -9.80 -5.57
CA ALA A 132 -26.07 -10.27 -4.63
C ALA A 132 -24.65 -9.80 -5.04
N PHE A 133 -24.35 -9.76 -6.35
CA PHE A 133 -23.11 -9.23 -6.88
C PHE A 133 -23.00 -7.71 -6.68
N ARG A 134 -24.08 -6.95 -6.92
CA ARG A 134 -24.16 -5.50 -6.64
C ARG A 134 -23.78 -5.20 -5.20
N THR A 135 -24.39 -5.89 -4.24
CA THR A 135 -24.11 -5.68 -2.81
C THR A 135 -22.66 -5.99 -2.47
N ARG A 136 -22.14 -7.14 -2.92
CA ARG A 136 -20.73 -7.52 -2.71
C ARG A 136 -19.76 -6.53 -3.35
N LYS A 137 -20.09 -6.00 -4.53
CA LYS A 137 -19.31 -4.97 -5.22
C LYS A 137 -19.16 -3.73 -4.34
N GLU A 138 -20.24 -3.15 -3.84
CA GLU A 138 -20.13 -1.95 -3.00
C GLU A 138 -19.39 -2.24 -1.69
N THR A 139 -19.57 -3.41 -1.07
CA THR A 139 -18.76 -3.83 0.09
C THR A 139 -17.27 -3.89 -0.24
N ILE A 140 -16.87 -4.51 -1.35
CA ILE A 140 -15.45 -4.62 -1.74
C ILE A 140 -14.88 -3.24 -2.11
N LYS A 141 -15.64 -2.40 -2.83
CA LYS A 141 -15.24 -1.01 -3.16
C LYS A 141 -15.02 -0.17 -1.90
N ALA A 142 -15.88 -0.32 -0.89
CA ALA A 142 -15.73 0.34 0.41
C ALA A 142 -14.50 -0.18 1.18
N SER A 143 -14.36 -1.50 1.34
CA SER A 143 -13.22 -2.11 2.04
C SER A 143 -11.87 -1.80 1.39
N TYR A 144 -11.80 -1.79 0.05
CA TYR A 144 -10.60 -1.40 -0.68
C TYR A 144 -10.25 0.07 -0.43
N THR A 145 -11.24 0.97 -0.48
CA THR A 145 -11.01 2.41 -0.22
C THR A 145 -10.61 2.68 1.24
N ALA A 146 -11.13 1.89 2.19
CA ALA A 146 -10.71 1.96 3.60
C ALA A 146 -9.28 1.44 3.81
N ALA A 147 -8.90 0.33 3.15
CA ALA A 147 -7.53 -0.18 3.18
C ALA A 147 -6.54 0.80 2.51
N GLU A 148 -6.89 1.37 1.36
CA GLU A 148 -6.14 2.41 0.66
C GLU A 148 -5.91 3.64 1.55
N ALA A 149 -6.93 4.09 2.30
CA ALA A 149 -6.78 5.17 3.27
C ALA A 149 -5.87 4.78 4.45
N GLN A 150 -6.00 3.56 4.99
CA GLN A 150 -5.17 3.08 6.10
C GLN A 150 -3.70 2.95 5.70
N THR A 151 -3.40 2.47 4.48
CA THR A 151 -2.03 2.45 3.95
C THR A 151 -1.46 3.86 3.87
N ARG A 152 -2.16 4.82 3.24
CA ARG A 152 -1.69 6.21 3.13
C ARG A 152 -1.47 6.90 4.48
N ILE A 153 -2.32 6.62 5.47
CA ILE A 153 -2.14 7.12 6.85
C ILE A 153 -0.89 6.51 7.48
N THR A 154 -0.65 5.22 7.26
CA THR A 154 0.53 4.52 7.78
C THR A 154 1.80 5.06 7.15
N GLU A 155 1.84 5.19 5.81
CA GLU A 155 2.93 5.78 5.04
C GLU A 155 3.26 7.22 5.48
N ALA A 156 2.24 8.05 5.70
CA ALA A 156 2.42 9.41 6.20
C ALA A 156 3.02 9.44 7.63
N VAL A 157 2.53 8.57 8.52
CA VAL A 157 3.05 8.48 9.90
C VAL A 157 4.48 7.92 9.93
N THR A 158 4.81 6.92 9.10
CA THR A 158 6.17 6.38 9.03
C THR A 158 7.15 7.33 8.36
N GLY A 159 6.74 8.04 7.30
CA GLY A 159 7.58 9.06 6.65
C GLY A 159 7.88 10.25 7.56
N ILE A 160 6.88 10.73 8.31
CA ILE A 160 7.10 11.69 9.40
C ILE A 160 7.99 11.09 10.49
N GLY A 161 7.88 9.79 10.77
CA GLY A 161 8.75 9.08 11.72
C GLY A 161 10.23 9.07 11.33
N GLU A 162 10.55 8.89 10.04
CA GLU A 162 11.91 8.98 9.52
C GLU A 162 12.45 10.42 9.63
N GLU A 163 11.69 11.42 9.18
CA GLU A 163 12.07 12.84 9.25
C GLU A 163 12.25 13.33 10.70
N MET A 164 11.35 12.94 11.62
CA MET A 164 11.46 13.22 13.05
C MET A 164 12.65 12.48 13.70
N GLY A 165 12.99 11.29 13.23
CA GLY A 165 14.17 10.53 13.69
C GLY A 165 15.47 11.26 13.37
N ASP A 166 15.63 11.73 12.13
CA ASP A 166 16.80 12.51 11.72
C ASP A 166 16.89 13.87 12.45
N VAL A 167 15.75 14.55 12.66
CA VAL A 167 15.69 15.79 13.47
C VAL A 167 16.07 15.53 14.93
N GLY A 168 15.61 14.43 15.53
CA GLY A 168 15.99 14.03 16.90
C GLY A 168 17.50 13.76 17.03
N LEU A 169 18.08 13.02 16.08
CA LEU A 169 19.52 12.77 16.02
C LEU A 169 20.33 14.05 15.76
N ALA A 170 19.81 15.00 14.99
CA ALA A 170 20.44 16.31 14.80
C ALA A 170 20.42 17.16 16.08
N MET A 171 19.31 17.17 16.81
CA MET A 171 19.16 17.86 18.09
C MET A 171 20.11 17.30 19.16
N GLN A 172 20.21 15.97 19.29
CA GLN A 172 21.12 15.35 20.24
C GLN A 172 22.58 15.74 19.95
N ARG A 173 23.05 15.64 18.70
CA ARG A 173 24.41 16.07 18.31
C ARG A 173 24.66 17.56 18.61
N ALA A 174 23.63 18.40 18.54
CA ALA A 174 23.74 19.83 18.89
C ALA A 174 23.84 20.04 20.40
N GLN A 175 23.14 19.25 21.22
CA GLN A 175 23.27 19.24 22.68
C GLN A 175 24.65 18.71 23.10
N ASP A 176 25.05 17.52 22.65
CA ASP A 176 26.37 16.92 22.93
C ASP A 176 27.52 17.91 22.64
N LYS A 177 27.43 18.63 21.52
CA LYS A 177 28.42 19.62 21.11
C LYS A 177 28.35 20.93 21.92
N THR A 178 27.17 21.30 22.40
CA THR A 178 27.01 22.45 23.31
C THR A 178 27.60 22.12 24.69
N GLU A 179 27.34 20.93 25.21
CA GLU A 179 27.92 20.44 26.46
C GLU A 179 29.45 20.31 26.37
N GLN A 180 29.99 19.81 25.25
CA GLN A 180 31.45 19.82 25.01
C GLN A 180 32.05 21.23 24.94
N LEU A 181 31.33 22.20 24.35
CA LEU A 181 31.78 23.59 24.33
C LEU A 181 31.71 24.24 25.73
N GLN A 182 30.68 23.93 26.52
CA GLN A 182 30.54 24.41 27.91
C GLN A 182 31.59 23.78 28.84
N ALA A 183 31.83 22.47 28.74
CA ALA A 183 32.89 21.79 29.49
C ALA A 183 34.28 22.32 29.12
N ARG A 184 34.52 22.62 27.83
CA ARG A 184 35.76 23.26 27.37
C ARG A 184 35.90 24.71 27.83
N ALA A 185 34.80 25.45 27.93
CA ALA A 185 34.80 26.80 28.50
C ALA A 185 35.12 26.76 30.00
N GLY A 186 34.45 25.90 30.77
CA GLY A 186 34.75 25.71 32.21
C GLY A 186 36.20 25.27 32.46
N ALA A 187 36.73 24.35 31.65
CA ALA A 187 38.15 23.96 31.74
C ALA A 187 39.12 25.09 31.35
N LEU A 188 38.73 26.02 30.47
CA LEU A 188 39.50 27.23 30.18
C LEU A 188 39.42 28.23 31.34
N ASP A 189 38.23 28.43 31.93
CA ASP A 189 38.04 29.28 33.10
C ASP A 189 38.83 28.76 34.32
N GLU A 190 38.90 27.43 34.51
CA GLU A 190 39.77 26.79 35.52
C GLU A 190 41.27 26.96 35.21
N LEU A 191 41.69 26.91 33.93
CA LEU A 191 43.07 27.18 33.52
C LEU A 191 43.47 28.66 33.71
N ILE A 192 42.53 29.60 33.55
CA ILE A 192 42.73 31.02 33.91
C ILE A 192 42.78 31.18 35.43
N ALA A 193 41.82 30.61 36.17
CA ALA A 193 41.74 30.73 37.63
C ALA A 193 42.92 30.07 38.37
N SER A 194 43.60 29.11 37.74
CA SER A 194 44.85 28.50 38.23
C SER A 194 46.13 29.20 37.76
N GLY A 195 46.04 30.25 36.94
CA GLY A 195 47.18 31.03 36.43
C GLY A 195 48.03 30.31 35.38
N ALA A 196 47.53 29.22 34.80
CA ALA A 196 48.25 28.42 33.81
C ALA A 196 48.15 28.98 32.38
N LEU A 197 47.33 30.02 32.17
CA LEU A 197 47.12 30.63 30.85
C LEU A 197 47.92 31.93 30.62
N GLU A 198 48.30 32.65 31.68
CA GLU A 198 49.24 33.78 31.61
C GLU A 198 50.56 33.39 30.92
N ASP A 199 51.12 32.23 31.29
CA ASP A 199 52.40 31.71 30.78
C ASP A 199 52.38 31.46 29.26
N ALA A 200 51.21 31.10 28.70
CA ALA A 200 51.06 30.80 27.27
C ALA A 200 51.12 32.03 26.34
N THR A 201 51.21 33.25 26.88
CA THR A 201 51.30 34.50 26.10
C THR A 201 52.65 35.21 26.20
N LEU A 202 53.56 34.71 27.04
CA LEU A 202 54.91 35.26 27.20
C LEU A 202 55.86 34.70 26.12
N PRO A 203 56.74 35.51 25.51
CA PRO A 203 57.75 35.00 24.58
C PRO A 203 58.75 34.07 25.31
N ALA A 204 58.77 32.80 24.90
CA ALA A 204 59.61 31.77 25.54
C ALA A 204 61.10 32.15 25.56
N GLY A 205 61.75 31.93 26.71
CA GLY A 205 63.20 32.06 26.90
C GLY A 205 63.67 33.33 27.61
N ARG A 206 63.15 33.63 28.81
CA ARG A 206 63.60 34.82 29.57
C ARG A 206 63.61 34.72 31.12
N ASP A 207 63.71 33.53 31.71
CA ASP A 207 63.84 33.39 33.18
C ASP A 207 65.13 32.67 33.61
N ASP A 208 65.53 31.59 32.92
CA ASP A 208 66.73 30.79 33.24
C ASP A 208 68.00 31.65 33.46
N ILE A 209 68.24 32.63 32.58
CA ILE A 209 69.43 33.49 32.63
C ILE A 209 69.38 34.46 33.83
N GLN A 210 68.20 34.91 34.26
CA GLN A 210 68.06 35.80 35.40
C GLN A 210 68.30 35.04 36.71
N ALA A 211 67.73 33.84 36.84
CA ALA A 211 67.98 32.95 37.98
C ALA A 211 69.46 32.53 38.08
N GLU A 212 70.13 32.29 36.96
CA GLU A 212 71.55 31.95 36.95
C GLU A 212 72.44 33.17 37.27
N LEU A 213 72.06 34.39 36.85
CA LEU A 213 72.75 35.62 37.27
C LEU A 213 72.60 35.86 38.78
N GLU A 214 71.40 35.70 39.33
CA GLU A 214 71.13 35.92 40.76
C GLU A 214 71.88 34.91 41.63
N ARG A 215 72.03 33.65 41.17
CA ARG A 215 72.98 32.69 41.75
C ARG A 215 74.41 33.19 41.72
N VAL A 216 74.92 33.64 40.58
CA VAL A 216 76.32 34.09 40.45
C VAL A 216 76.60 35.31 41.34
N THR A 217 75.64 36.22 41.52
CA THR A 217 75.77 37.30 42.50
C THR A 217 75.69 36.80 43.94
N ALA A 218 74.80 35.85 44.25
CA ALA A 218 74.70 35.27 45.59
C ALA A 218 75.97 34.50 45.98
N ASP A 219 76.53 33.69 45.07
CA ASP A 219 77.82 33.01 45.26
C ASP A 219 78.96 34.01 45.43
N SER A 220 78.94 35.14 44.69
CA SER A 220 79.95 36.21 44.84
C SER A 220 79.89 36.90 46.21
N ASP A 221 78.68 37.27 46.67
CA ASP A 221 78.48 37.87 47.99
C ASP A 221 78.79 36.88 49.13
N VAL A 222 78.43 35.61 48.95
CA VAL A 222 78.80 34.52 49.87
C VAL A 222 80.31 34.29 49.88
N GLU A 223 81.03 34.32 48.76
CA GLU A 223 82.49 34.23 48.77
C GLU A 223 83.14 35.43 49.49
N ILE A 224 82.60 36.64 49.30
CA ILE A 224 83.07 37.85 50.00
C ILE A 224 82.84 37.72 51.51
N GLU A 225 81.66 37.29 51.95
CA GLU A 225 81.36 37.12 53.38
C GLU A 225 82.13 35.93 53.99
N LEU A 226 82.27 34.82 53.26
CA LEU A 226 82.97 33.61 53.71
C LEU A 226 84.49 33.80 53.72
N ALA A 227 85.05 34.65 52.85
CA ALA A 227 86.43 35.14 52.98
C ALA A 227 86.59 36.01 54.24
N ARG A 228 85.61 36.88 54.53
CA ARG A 228 85.59 37.74 55.73
C ARG A 228 85.49 36.93 57.03
N MET A 229 84.71 35.83 57.04
CA MET A 229 84.62 34.91 58.17
C MET A 229 85.86 34.00 58.30
N LYS A 230 86.43 33.49 57.19
CA LYS A 230 87.71 32.75 57.19
C LYS A 230 88.88 33.60 57.71
N ALA A 231 88.82 34.92 57.52
CA ALA A 231 89.78 35.86 58.11
C ALA A 231 89.59 36.12 59.61
N GLN A 232 88.54 35.56 60.24
CA GLN A 232 88.16 35.89 61.63
C GLN A 232 88.02 34.69 62.58
N LEU A 233 87.80 33.44 62.11
CA LEU A 233 87.64 32.27 63.00
C LEU A 233 88.38 30.99 62.53
N PRO A 234 88.98 30.22 63.47
CA PRO A 234 89.67 28.96 63.17
C PRO A 234 88.69 27.79 62.94
N ALA A 235 89.12 26.80 62.17
CA ALA A 235 88.25 25.75 61.63
C ALA A 235 88.02 24.53 62.54
N SER A 236 86.79 23.98 62.53
CA SER A 236 86.54 22.56 62.84
C SER A 236 85.29 21.99 62.15
N ALA A 237 85.55 21.00 61.29
CA ALA A 237 84.72 19.96 60.65
C ALA A 237 83.21 19.73 60.95
N ALA A 238 82.46 19.63 59.84
CA ALA A 238 81.64 18.47 59.39
C ALA A 238 80.17 18.21 59.87
N ALA A 239 79.44 17.53 58.95
CA ALA A 239 78.08 16.94 59.00
C ALA A 239 78.10 15.69 58.04
N PRO A 240 77.02 15.14 57.42
CA PRO A 240 75.54 15.16 57.62
C PRO A 240 74.85 13.75 57.43
N ALA A 241 73.51 13.72 57.26
CA ALA A 241 72.69 12.73 56.47
C ALA A 241 72.60 11.25 56.97
N VAL A 242 71.81 10.29 56.39
CA VAL A 242 70.90 10.18 55.19
C VAL A 242 69.56 9.49 55.61
N GLU A 243 68.60 8.91 54.83
CA GLU A 243 68.35 8.50 53.41
C GLU A 243 66.81 8.69 53.09
N GLY A 244 66.06 8.09 52.12
CA GLY A 244 66.25 6.99 51.15
C GLY A 244 64.98 6.63 50.31
N GLY A 245 64.97 5.53 49.54
CA GLY A 245 63.85 5.04 48.68
C GLY A 245 63.97 3.55 48.26
N GLY A 246 63.22 2.91 47.34
CA GLY A 246 61.98 3.25 46.60
C GLY A 246 61.63 2.33 45.39
N THR A 247 60.34 2.00 45.17
CA THR A 247 59.65 1.56 43.90
C THR A 247 59.69 0.10 43.35
N ARG A 248 58.50 -0.34 42.82
CA ARG A 248 58.18 -0.80 41.41
C ARG A 248 57.76 -2.27 41.03
N LYS A 249 56.54 -2.34 40.42
CA LYS A 249 56.09 -3.05 39.17
C LYS A 249 55.71 -4.57 39.10
N THR A 250 54.67 -4.85 38.28
CA THR A 250 54.13 -6.16 37.77
C THR A 250 54.25 -6.26 36.21
N PRO A 251 54.06 -7.44 35.56
CA PRO A 251 52.81 -7.79 34.80
C PRO A 251 52.50 -9.34 34.73
N PRO A 252 51.92 -9.99 33.68
CA PRO A 252 50.47 -10.24 33.48
C PRO A 252 50.06 -11.71 33.11
N ASP A 253 48.86 -11.87 32.51
CA ASP A 253 47.98 -13.06 32.32
C ASP A 253 48.38 -14.18 31.30
N GLN A 254 47.58 -15.27 31.24
CA GLN A 254 47.54 -16.22 30.11
C GLN A 254 46.22 -17.02 29.96
N GLU A 255 46.01 -17.56 28.75
CA GLU A 255 44.85 -18.30 28.21
C GLU A 255 45.25 -19.74 27.78
N ALA A 256 44.39 -20.74 27.51
CA ALA A 256 42.95 -21.00 27.73
C ALA A 256 42.67 -22.51 27.40
N THR A 257 41.50 -22.88 26.86
CA THR A 257 41.12 -24.19 26.24
C THR A 257 41.01 -25.43 27.16
N PRO A 258 40.36 -26.54 26.72
CA PRO A 258 39.66 -26.78 25.44
C PRO A 258 38.13 -26.94 25.53
#